data_AF-A0A2E3AA55-F1
#
_entry.id   AF-A0A2E3AA55-F1
#
_cell.length_a   1.000
_cell.length_b   1.000
_cell.length_c   1.000
_cell.angle_alpha   90.00
_cell.angle_beta   90.00
_cell.angle_gamma   90.00
#
_symmetry.space_group_name_H-M   'P 1'
#
loop_
_entity.id
_entity.type
_entity.pdbx_description
1 polymer ?
#
loop_
_entity_poly.entity_id
_entity_poly.type
_entity_poly.pdbx_seq_one_letter_code
_entity_poly.pdbx_strand_id
1 'polypeptide(L)'
;MTSVEFSALSKKFDALSEEQRMSLEKITYRYPYFQAAYALYLKTLKEQEKFNFDLILKKTSIISPDRSRLYQWIYDNQTSETTPQKPAEKPVPNSDDTIKKVVETIEETIEVDQSLEEKEIKEEITEEKPVATEVQKIPTNLSFLRWLEWSKSNTIEDFENLPPTSSFEDKIELIDTFIKNNPKIPPVSPNVPKQNLSKKIKFNKEELMTETLAKVYVKQQKFKKALLAYKILSLKYPEKNSFFADQIKAIKELQKK
;
A
#
# COMPACT_ATOMS: atom_id res chain seq x y z
N MET A 1 16.82 -31.22 -10.65
CA MET A 1 16.29 -32.12 -9.62
C MET A 1 15.04 -32.77 -10.16
N THR A 2 14.95 -34.11 -10.12
CA THR A 2 13.72 -34.86 -10.46
C THR A 2 12.75 -34.88 -9.26
N SER A 3 11.49 -35.27 -9.47
CA SER A 3 10.50 -35.38 -8.38
C SER A 3 10.96 -36.35 -7.29
N VAL A 4 11.58 -37.47 -7.69
CA VAL A 4 12.12 -38.50 -6.79
C VAL A 4 13.25 -37.93 -5.92
N GLU A 5 14.14 -37.16 -6.51
CA GLU A 5 15.23 -36.49 -5.79
C GLU A 5 14.68 -35.51 -4.75
N PHE A 6 13.69 -34.69 -5.11
CA PHE A 6 13.05 -33.74 -4.17
C PHE A 6 12.35 -34.47 -3.02
N SER A 7 11.65 -35.57 -3.29
CA SER A 7 11.06 -36.40 -2.24
C SER A 7 12.13 -36.99 -1.32
N ALA A 8 13.27 -37.45 -1.85
CA ALA A 8 14.39 -37.92 -1.04
C ALA A 8 15.01 -36.81 -0.17
N LEU A 9 15.16 -35.61 -0.74
CA LEU A 9 15.62 -34.42 -0.02
C LEU A 9 14.67 -34.06 1.12
N SER A 10 13.35 -34.07 0.88
CA SER A 10 12.36 -33.73 1.91
C SER A 10 12.39 -34.69 3.11
N LYS A 11 12.73 -35.96 2.87
CA LYS A 11 12.85 -36.99 3.93
C LYS A 11 14.14 -36.82 4.75
N LYS A 12 15.21 -36.31 4.15
CA LYS A 12 16.52 -36.08 4.78
C LYS A 12 16.87 -34.59 4.75
N PHE A 13 15.91 -33.75 5.13
CA PHE A 13 16.09 -32.32 5.10
C PHE A 13 16.98 -31.87 6.26
N ASP A 14 18.06 -31.17 5.94
CA ASP A 14 18.97 -30.55 6.89
C ASP A 14 19.03 -29.05 6.62
N ALA A 15 18.63 -28.26 7.62
CA ALA A 15 18.54 -26.81 7.51
C ALA A 15 19.92 -26.14 7.43
N LEU A 16 20.99 -26.76 7.94
CA LEU A 16 22.35 -26.21 7.90
C LEU A 16 23.10 -26.55 6.60
N SER A 17 22.64 -27.53 5.82
CA SER A 17 23.36 -28.03 4.65
C SER A 17 23.39 -27.03 3.49
N GLU A 18 24.60 -26.59 3.14
CA GLU A 18 24.83 -25.64 2.04
C GLU A 18 24.44 -26.21 0.67
N GLU A 19 24.69 -27.50 0.45
CA GLU A 19 24.38 -28.19 -0.81
C GLU A 19 22.87 -28.26 -1.05
N GLN A 20 22.11 -28.52 0.02
CA GLN A 20 20.66 -28.55 -0.03
C GLN A 20 20.09 -27.16 -0.34
N ARG A 21 20.63 -26.10 0.28
CA ARG A 21 20.23 -24.72 -0.04
C ARG A 21 20.45 -24.40 -1.52
N MET A 22 21.64 -24.65 -2.04
CA MET A 22 21.98 -24.34 -3.44
C MET A 22 21.10 -25.13 -4.42
N SER A 23 20.78 -26.38 -4.08
CA SER A 23 19.87 -27.21 -4.87
C SER A 23 18.44 -26.66 -4.86
N LEU A 24 17.94 -26.25 -3.69
CA LEU A 24 16.63 -25.62 -3.55
C LEU A 24 16.56 -24.27 -4.28
N GLU A 25 17.62 -23.46 -4.22
CA GLU A 25 17.70 -22.20 -4.97
C GLU A 25 17.53 -22.43 -6.48
N LYS A 26 18.27 -23.40 -7.04
CA LYS A 26 18.14 -23.79 -8.46
C LYS A 26 16.73 -24.24 -8.82
N ILE A 27 16.06 -24.96 -7.91
CA ILE A 27 14.66 -25.38 -8.10
C ILE A 27 13.72 -24.20 -8.10
N THR A 28 13.86 -23.27 -7.16
CA THR A 28 13.01 -22.07 -7.09
C THR A 28 13.16 -21.20 -8.34
N TYR A 29 14.36 -21.13 -8.92
CA TYR A 29 14.59 -20.45 -10.19
C TYR A 29 13.95 -21.19 -11.37
N ARG A 30 14.07 -22.52 -11.42
CA ARG A 30 13.52 -23.33 -12.52
C ARG A 30 11.99 -23.44 -12.48
N TYR A 31 11.41 -23.45 -11.28
CA TYR A 31 9.97 -23.64 -11.03
C TYR A 31 9.46 -22.53 -10.09
N PRO A 32 9.14 -21.33 -10.61
CA PRO A 32 8.82 -20.14 -9.80
C PRO A 32 7.58 -20.25 -8.91
N TYR A 33 6.67 -21.19 -9.18
CA TYR A 33 5.44 -21.38 -8.42
C TYR A 33 5.49 -22.58 -7.47
N PHE A 34 6.67 -23.18 -7.27
CA PHE A 34 6.80 -24.38 -6.44
C PHE A 34 6.85 -24.04 -4.94
N GLN A 35 5.67 -23.87 -4.35
CA GLN A 35 5.44 -23.48 -2.94
C GLN A 35 6.32 -24.24 -1.93
N ALA A 36 6.35 -25.57 -2.01
CA ALA A 36 7.08 -26.40 -1.05
C ALA A 36 8.61 -26.19 -1.10
N ALA A 37 9.17 -26.01 -2.32
CA ALA A 37 10.59 -25.70 -2.46
C ALA A 37 10.93 -24.32 -1.88
N TYR A 38 10.07 -23.32 -2.08
CA TYR A 38 10.24 -22.00 -1.46
C TYR A 38 10.18 -22.06 0.07
N ALA A 39 9.29 -22.86 0.65
CA ALA A 39 9.20 -23.03 2.10
C ALA A 39 10.48 -23.68 2.67
N LEU A 40 10.96 -24.77 2.08
CA LEU A 40 12.21 -25.43 2.50
C LEU A 40 13.43 -24.53 2.31
N TYR A 41 13.52 -23.84 1.17
CA TYR A 41 14.59 -22.88 0.89
C TYR A 41 14.61 -21.76 1.93
N LEU A 42 13.46 -21.17 2.23
CA LEU A 42 13.32 -20.13 3.23
C LEU A 42 13.76 -20.61 4.63
N LYS A 43 13.49 -21.87 4.98
CA LYS A 43 13.96 -22.48 6.23
C LYS A 43 15.48 -22.61 6.28
N THR A 44 16.12 -23.07 5.20
CA THR A 44 17.60 -23.10 5.12
C THR A 44 18.22 -21.71 5.24
N LEU A 45 17.61 -20.69 4.62
CA LEU A 45 18.10 -19.31 4.70
C LEU A 45 18.02 -18.72 6.11
N LYS A 46 16.97 -19.07 6.86
CA LYS A 46 16.81 -18.65 8.25
C LYS A 46 17.90 -19.24 9.13
N GLU A 47 18.09 -20.55 9.05
CA GLU A 47 19.03 -21.28 9.91
C GLU A 47 20.50 -20.91 9.62
N GLN A 48 20.81 -20.64 8.35
CA GLN A 48 22.13 -20.19 7.93
C GLN A 48 22.34 -18.66 8.03
N GLU A 49 21.39 -17.93 8.62
CA GLU A 49 21.41 -16.47 8.82
C GLU A 49 21.81 -15.66 7.56
N LYS A 50 21.27 -16.04 6.39
CA LYS A 50 21.64 -15.39 5.12
C LYS A 50 20.95 -14.04 4.95
N PHE A 51 21.69 -13.05 4.45
CA PHE A 51 21.22 -11.66 4.29
C PHE A 51 19.98 -11.51 3.40
N ASN A 52 19.76 -12.44 2.46
CA ASN A 52 18.65 -12.42 1.51
C ASN A 52 17.36 -13.05 2.08
N PHE A 53 17.35 -13.50 3.35
CA PHE A 53 16.20 -14.12 3.99
C PHE A 53 14.92 -13.27 3.89
N ASP A 54 14.98 -11.98 4.25
CA ASP A 54 13.80 -11.09 4.24
C ASP A 54 13.19 -10.93 2.83
N LEU A 55 14.04 -10.83 1.81
CA LEU A 55 13.58 -10.73 0.42
C LEU A 55 12.84 -12.00 -0.01
N ILE A 56 13.37 -13.16 0.35
CA ILE A 56 12.77 -14.46 0.01
C ILE A 56 11.51 -14.71 0.85
N LEU A 57 11.48 -14.31 2.12
CA LEU A 57 10.30 -14.38 2.99
C LEU A 57 9.10 -13.66 2.35
N LYS A 58 9.32 -12.44 1.85
CA LYS A 58 8.30 -11.64 1.16
C LYS A 58 7.81 -12.32 -0.13
N LYS A 59 8.71 -12.94 -0.90
CA LYS A 59 8.32 -13.67 -2.12
C LYS A 59 7.52 -14.93 -1.78
N THR A 60 7.99 -15.72 -0.83
CA THR A 60 7.34 -16.96 -0.41
C THR A 60 5.98 -16.70 0.23
N SER A 61 5.80 -15.60 0.97
CA SER A 61 4.51 -15.27 1.58
C SER A 61 3.43 -14.93 0.56
N ILE A 62 3.79 -14.43 -0.62
CA ILE A 62 2.87 -14.18 -1.73
C ILE A 62 2.46 -15.49 -2.41
N ILE A 63 3.40 -16.43 -2.57
CA ILE A 63 3.18 -17.69 -3.30
C ILE A 63 2.49 -18.73 -2.41
N SER A 64 2.66 -18.66 -1.09
CA SER A 64 2.09 -19.61 -0.11
C SER A 64 0.57 -19.46 0.03
N PRO A 65 -0.19 -20.56 0.16
CA PRO A 65 -1.64 -20.52 0.37
C PRO A 65 -2.05 -19.84 1.68
N ASP A 66 -1.26 -20.03 2.75
CA ASP A 66 -1.51 -19.46 4.08
C ASP A 66 -0.22 -18.87 4.64
N ARG A 67 -0.21 -17.54 4.79
CA ARG A 67 0.92 -16.79 5.35
C ARG A 67 1.13 -17.04 6.84
N SER A 68 0.05 -17.30 7.58
CA SER A 68 0.08 -17.49 9.03
C SER A 68 0.70 -18.82 9.37
N ARG A 69 0.31 -19.89 8.66
CA ARG A 69 0.91 -21.22 8.80
C ARG A 69 2.38 -21.23 8.40
N LEU A 70 2.75 -20.51 7.32
CA LEU A 70 4.15 -20.35 6.93
C LEU A 70 4.95 -19.67 8.05
N TYR A 71 4.43 -18.58 8.61
CA TYR A 71 5.08 -17.86 9.71
C TYR A 71 5.23 -18.74 10.94
N GLN A 72 4.15 -19.38 11.40
CA GLN A 72 4.18 -20.34 12.52
C GLN A 72 5.24 -21.42 12.27
N TRP A 73 5.22 -22.08 11.12
CA TRP A 73 6.20 -23.11 10.80
C TRP A 73 7.67 -22.64 10.81
N ILE A 74 7.93 -21.37 10.49
CA ILE A 74 9.28 -20.77 10.51
C ILE A 74 9.69 -20.36 11.93
N TYR A 75 8.76 -19.90 12.77
CA TYR A 75 9.02 -19.27 14.07
C TYR A 75 8.56 -20.09 15.29
N ASP A 76 7.86 -21.21 15.12
CA ASP A 76 7.28 -22.02 16.21
C ASP A 76 8.33 -22.54 17.20
N ASN A 77 9.60 -22.66 16.76
CA ASN A 77 10.70 -23.09 17.62
C ASN A 77 11.42 -21.92 18.33
N GLN A 78 11.02 -20.67 18.10
CA GLN A 78 11.61 -19.47 18.69
C GLN A 78 10.57 -18.74 19.53
N THR A 79 10.14 -19.36 20.62
CA THR A 79 9.34 -18.66 21.65
C THR A 79 10.27 -17.94 22.62
N SER A 80 10.99 -16.92 22.13
CA SER A 80 11.55 -15.83 22.94
C SER A 80 12.23 -14.84 22.01
N GLU A 81 11.70 -13.60 22.00
CA GLU A 81 12.29 -12.40 21.40
C GLU A 81 12.21 -12.25 19.88
N THR A 82 11.01 -11.94 19.39
CA THR A 82 10.72 -10.73 18.59
C THR A 82 9.26 -10.79 18.14
N THR A 83 8.38 -10.31 19.00
CA THR A 83 7.03 -9.93 18.57
C THR A 83 7.16 -8.74 17.63
N PRO A 84 6.60 -8.76 16.40
CA PRO A 84 6.31 -7.53 15.70
C PRO A 84 5.29 -6.78 16.58
N GLN A 85 5.71 -5.67 17.16
CA GLN A 85 4.82 -4.83 17.95
C GLN A 85 3.62 -4.43 17.09
N LYS A 86 2.47 -4.99 17.45
CA LYS A 86 1.16 -4.41 17.15
C LYS A 86 1.15 -3.02 17.80
N PRO A 87 0.96 -1.91 17.06
CA PRO A 87 0.80 -0.62 17.70
C PRO A 87 -0.45 -0.67 18.57
N ALA A 88 -0.27 -0.60 19.88
CA ALA A 88 -1.34 -0.48 20.84
C ALA A 88 -1.88 0.95 20.78
N GLU A 89 -3.15 1.09 20.38
CA GLU A 89 -3.97 2.25 20.68
C GLU A 89 -3.98 2.50 22.21
N LYS A 90 -3.51 3.67 22.61
CA LYS A 90 -3.85 4.32 23.88
C LYS A 90 -4.08 5.82 23.62
N PRO A 91 -4.92 6.47 24.45
CA PRO A 91 -5.92 7.42 24.01
C PRO A 91 -5.33 8.80 23.72
N VAL A 92 -5.93 9.45 22.74
CA VAL A 92 -5.69 10.84 22.32
C VAL A 92 -6.06 11.79 23.47
N PRO A 93 -5.16 12.66 23.95
CA PRO A 93 -5.56 13.90 24.60
C PRO A 93 -5.83 14.94 23.51
N ASN A 94 -7.10 15.36 23.42
CA ASN A 94 -7.51 16.54 22.66
C ASN A 94 -6.69 17.76 23.09
N SER A 95 -6.12 18.48 22.13
CA SER A 95 -5.61 19.84 22.29
C SER A 95 -5.62 20.56 20.93
N ASP A 96 -6.79 20.60 20.30
CA ASP A 96 -7.12 21.68 19.35
C ASP A 96 -7.36 22.95 20.18
N ASP A 97 -6.45 23.93 20.08
CA ASP A 97 -6.79 25.37 20.11
C ASP A 97 -5.60 26.36 20.11
N THR A 98 -4.34 25.94 20.02
CA THR A 98 -3.21 26.91 20.09
C THR A 98 -2.42 27.15 18.79
N ILE A 99 -2.82 26.57 17.65
CA ILE A 99 -2.03 26.67 16.39
C ILE A 99 -2.60 27.69 15.38
N LYS A 100 -3.76 28.32 15.66
CA LYS A 100 -4.34 29.33 14.75
C LYS A 100 -3.71 30.73 14.84
N LYS A 101 -2.82 31.01 15.80
CA LYS A 101 -2.34 32.38 16.08
C LYS A 101 -0.89 32.70 15.65
N VAL A 102 -0.23 31.79 14.92
CA VAL A 102 1.17 31.98 14.47
C VAL A 102 1.31 32.05 12.95
N VAL A 103 0.23 31.78 12.21
CA VAL A 103 0.27 31.70 10.73
C VAL A 103 -0.05 33.04 10.06
N GLU A 104 -0.72 33.97 10.76
CA GLU A 104 -1.15 35.27 10.21
C GLU A 104 0.00 36.27 9.95
N THR A 105 1.20 36.07 10.50
CA THR A 105 2.29 37.07 10.43
C THR A 105 3.24 36.89 9.23
N ILE A 106 3.05 35.89 8.37
CA ILE A 106 4.03 35.57 7.31
C ILE A 106 3.44 35.68 5.89
N GLU A 107 2.13 35.88 5.75
CA GLU A 107 1.46 35.89 4.44
C GLU A 107 1.36 37.28 3.78
N GLU A 108 1.67 38.38 4.48
CA GLU A 108 1.43 39.76 4.02
C GLU A 108 2.47 40.31 3.01
N THR A 109 3.19 39.49 2.26
CA THR A 109 4.18 40.03 1.29
C THR A 109 4.03 39.62 -0.17
N ILE A 110 3.03 38.83 -0.57
CA ILE A 110 2.83 38.53 -2.00
C ILE A 110 1.34 38.37 -2.34
N GLU A 111 0.63 39.50 -2.45
CA GLU A 111 -0.61 39.62 -3.24
C GLU A 111 -0.29 40.27 -4.60
N VAL A 112 -0.78 39.65 -5.69
CA VAL A 112 -1.33 40.22 -6.96
C VAL A 112 -1.80 39.00 -7.76
N ASP A 113 -3.08 38.63 -7.67
CA ASP A 113 -4.16 38.94 -8.63
C ASP A 113 -4.37 37.83 -9.69
N GLN A 114 -5.45 37.05 -9.55
CA GLN A 114 -6.56 37.07 -10.50
C GLN A 114 -7.69 36.12 -10.09
N SER A 115 -8.85 36.74 -9.95
CA SER A 115 -10.20 36.21 -9.78
C SER A 115 -10.65 35.31 -10.94
N LEU A 116 -11.59 34.40 -10.65
CA LEU A 116 -12.96 34.39 -11.20
C LEU A 116 -13.64 33.00 -11.00
N GLU A 117 -14.70 33.06 -10.20
CA GLU A 117 -16.05 32.50 -10.42
C GLU A 117 -16.29 30.98 -10.47
N GLU A 118 -16.93 30.53 -9.39
CA GLU A 118 -17.83 29.39 -9.29
C GLU A 118 -19.02 29.53 -10.25
N LYS A 119 -19.38 28.43 -10.92
CA LYS A 119 -20.76 28.19 -11.38
C LYS A 119 -21.18 26.77 -11.04
N GLU A 120 -22.12 26.69 -10.10
CA GLU A 120 -23.04 25.58 -9.91
C GLU A 120 -23.84 25.33 -11.19
N ILE A 121 -24.05 24.06 -11.56
CA ILE A 121 -25.13 23.66 -12.46
C ILE A 121 -25.92 22.57 -11.73
N LYS A 122 -27.16 22.93 -11.40
CA LYS A 122 -28.25 22.07 -10.94
C LYS A 122 -28.97 21.55 -12.19
N GLU A 123 -29.17 20.25 -12.30
CA GLU A 123 -30.23 19.68 -13.16
C GLU A 123 -30.99 18.61 -12.35
N GLU A 124 -32.05 19.14 -11.74
CA GLU A 124 -33.44 18.67 -11.73
C GLU A 124 -33.74 17.17 -11.90
N ILE A 125 -34.36 16.67 -10.84
CA ILE A 125 -35.00 15.37 -10.67
C ILE A 125 -36.28 15.34 -11.51
N THR A 126 -36.50 14.28 -12.27
CA THR A 126 -37.85 13.91 -12.72
C THR A 126 -38.18 12.54 -12.17
N GLU A 127 -39.08 12.52 -11.19
CA GLU A 127 -39.69 11.32 -10.63
C GLU A 127 -40.72 10.75 -11.60
N GLU A 128 -40.55 9.49 -11.98
CA GLU A 128 -41.68 8.61 -12.26
C GLU A 128 -41.43 7.24 -11.61
N LYS A 129 -42.24 6.93 -10.59
CA LYS A 129 -42.59 5.58 -10.14
C LYS A 129 -44.07 5.40 -10.47
N PRO A 130 -44.56 4.21 -10.85
CA PRO A 130 -44.60 3.07 -9.93
C PRO A 130 -44.28 1.73 -10.66
N VAL A 131 -43.93 0.60 -10.06
CA VAL A 131 -44.64 -0.27 -9.12
C VAL A 131 -43.63 -1.36 -8.71
N ALA A 132 -43.79 -1.87 -7.51
CA ALA A 132 -42.96 -2.85 -6.81
C ALA A 132 -42.53 -4.09 -7.62
N THR A 133 -41.25 -4.40 -7.54
CA THR A 133 -40.72 -5.73 -7.17
C THR A 133 -39.32 -5.49 -6.60
N GLU A 134 -39.16 -5.60 -5.29
CA GLU A 134 -37.86 -5.54 -4.62
C GLU A 134 -37.03 -6.76 -4.99
N VAL A 135 -36.02 -6.54 -5.84
CA VAL A 135 -34.87 -7.43 -5.93
C VAL A 135 -33.65 -6.55 -5.72
N GLN A 136 -32.96 -6.75 -4.61
CA GLN A 136 -31.69 -6.10 -4.33
C GLN A 136 -30.68 -6.54 -5.40
N LYS A 137 -30.46 -5.71 -6.42
CA LYS A 137 -29.44 -5.96 -7.44
C LYS A 137 -28.11 -5.40 -6.95
N ILE A 138 -27.06 -6.22 -7.00
CA ILE A 138 -25.69 -5.76 -6.75
C ILE A 138 -25.37 -4.66 -7.77
N PRO A 139 -24.93 -3.46 -7.34
CA PRO A 139 -24.63 -2.38 -8.27
C PRO A 139 -23.36 -2.72 -9.07
N THR A 140 -23.53 -2.97 -10.37
CA THR A 140 -22.45 -3.43 -11.28
C THR A 140 -21.55 -2.32 -11.82
N ASN A 141 -21.89 -1.04 -11.57
CA ASN A 141 -21.13 0.12 -12.02
C ASN A 141 -20.80 1.06 -10.84
N LEU A 142 -20.00 0.59 -9.89
CA LEU A 142 -19.48 1.42 -8.80
C LEU A 142 -17.99 1.72 -9.00
N SER A 143 -17.59 2.96 -8.68
CA SER A 143 -16.18 3.28 -8.51
C SER A 143 -15.62 2.56 -7.27
N PHE A 144 -14.31 2.29 -7.25
CA PHE A 144 -13.69 1.51 -6.18
C PHE A 144 -13.95 2.06 -4.77
N LEU A 145 -13.96 3.40 -4.61
CA LEU A 145 -14.24 4.03 -3.31
C LEU A 145 -15.68 3.79 -2.85
N ARG A 146 -16.62 3.88 -3.79
CA ARG A 146 -18.05 3.62 -3.55
C ARG A 146 -18.29 2.14 -3.24
N TRP A 147 -17.53 1.24 -3.87
CA TRP A 147 -17.55 -0.19 -3.56
C TRP A 147 -17.01 -0.49 -2.15
N LEU A 148 -15.98 0.24 -1.71
CA LEU A 148 -15.40 0.08 -0.38
C LEU A 148 -16.37 0.55 0.71
N GLU A 149 -17.07 1.67 0.50
CA GLU A 149 -18.17 2.10 1.38
C GLU A 149 -19.31 1.07 1.42
N TRP A 150 -19.72 0.56 0.27
CA TRP A 150 -20.79 -0.44 0.13
C TRP A 150 -20.42 -1.79 0.78
N SER A 151 -19.16 -2.20 0.71
CA SER A 151 -18.68 -3.44 1.36
C SER A 151 -18.69 -3.37 2.89
N LYS A 152 -18.65 -2.17 3.47
CA LYS A 152 -18.74 -1.98 4.92
C LYS A 152 -20.19 -2.06 5.43
N SER A 153 -21.17 -1.77 4.57
CA SER A 153 -22.58 -1.74 4.95
C SER A 153 -23.30 -3.07 4.78
N ASN A 154 -22.76 -4.01 4.00
CA ASN A 154 -23.44 -5.27 3.70
C ASN A 154 -22.70 -6.46 4.30
N THR A 155 -23.45 -7.42 4.85
CA THR A 155 -22.92 -8.64 5.44
C THR A 155 -23.08 -9.83 4.49
N ILE A 156 -22.41 -10.95 4.76
CA ILE A 156 -22.42 -12.14 3.89
C ILE A 156 -23.84 -12.74 3.78
N GLU A 157 -24.67 -12.57 4.81
CA GLU A 157 -26.06 -13.04 4.88
C GLU A 157 -26.98 -12.34 3.86
N ASP A 158 -26.63 -11.10 3.47
CA ASP A 158 -27.37 -10.33 2.46
C ASP A 158 -27.21 -10.92 1.04
N PHE A 159 -26.12 -11.65 0.78
CA PHE A 159 -25.86 -12.28 -0.52
C PHE A 159 -26.56 -13.63 -0.69
N GLU A 160 -26.92 -14.29 0.41
CA GLU A 160 -27.53 -15.63 0.40
C GLU A 160 -29.04 -15.59 0.08
N ASN A 161 -29.69 -14.43 0.31
CA ASN A 161 -31.11 -14.20 0.05
C ASN A 161 -31.41 -13.50 -1.29
N LEU A 162 -30.41 -13.33 -2.16
CA LEU A 162 -30.65 -12.78 -3.49
C LEU A 162 -31.31 -13.84 -4.39
N PRO A 163 -32.43 -13.53 -5.08
CA PRO A 163 -32.94 -14.43 -6.11
C PRO A 163 -31.85 -14.62 -7.18
N PRO A 164 -31.71 -15.82 -7.77
CA PRO A 164 -30.68 -16.11 -8.76
C PRO A 164 -30.80 -15.10 -9.90
N THR A 165 -29.88 -14.15 -9.92
CA THR A 165 -30.08 -12.87 -10.64
C THR A 165 -29.78 -12.98 -12.14
N SER A 166 -29.58 -14.20 -12.61
CA SER A 166 -29.41 -14.67 -14.00
C SER A 166 -28.96 -16.12 -13.91
N SER A 167 -29.46 -16.99 -14.77
CA SER A 167 -28.96 -18.36 -14.87
C SER A 167 -27.48 -18.34 -15.28
N PHE A 168 -26.76 -19.42 -15.00
CA PHE A 168 -25.36 -19.53 -15.42
C PHE A 168 -25.25 -19.50 -16.96
N GLU A 169 -26.28 -20.02 -17.62
CA GLU A 169 -26.48 -20.03 -19.06
C GLU A 169 -26.54 -18.60 -19.62
N ASP A 170 -27.31 -17.70 -19.01
CA ASP A 170 -27.39 -16.29 -19.45
C ASP A 170 -26.03 -15.58 -19.40
N LYS A 171 -25.19 -15.92 -18.41
CA LYS A 171 -23.85 -15.35 -18.26
C LYS A 171 -22.89 -15.91 -19.31
N ILE A 172 -23.02 -17.18 -19.66
CA ILE A 172 -22.26 -17.80 -20.75
C ILE A 172 -22.64 -17.15 -22.07
N GLU A 173 -23.93 -16.96 -22.36
CA GLU A 173 -24.37 -16.30 -23.58
C GLU A 173 -23.86 -14.86 -23.68
N LEU A 174 -23.81 -14.12 -22.56
CA LEU A 174 -23.21 -12.78 -22.53
C LEU A 174 -21.70 -12.80 -22.83
N ILE A 175 -20.99 -13.80 -22.33
CA ILE A 175 -19.56 -13.98 -22.62
C ILE A 175 -19.36 -14.33 -24.10
N ASP A 176 -20.16 -15.25 -24.64
CA ASP A 176 -20.08 -15.67 -26.04
C ASP A 176 -20.41 -14.52 -27.00
N THR A 177 -21.43 -13.73 -26.68
CA THR A 177 -21.77 -12.52 -27.44
C THR A 177 -20.67 -11.47 -27.35
N PHE A 178 -20.02 -11.29 -26.19
CA PHE A 178 -18.88 -10.39 -26.04
C PHE A 178 -17.67 -10.84 -26.87
N ILE A 179 -17.32 -12.12 -26.82
CA ILE A 179 -16.21 -12.70 -27.59
C ILE A 179 -16.49 -12.57 -29.09
N LYS A 180 -17.72 -12.86 -29.53
CA LYS A 180 -18.14 -12.73 -30.94
C LYS A 180 -18.11 -11.29 -31.44
N ASN A 181 -18.52 -10.34 -30.61
CA ASN A 181 -18.57 -8.92 -30.96
C ASN A 181 -17.18 -8.25 -30.95
N ASN A 182 -16.18 -8.85 -30.28
CA ASN A 182 -14.79 -8.39 -30.18
C ASN A 182 -14.64 -6.85 -30.16
N PRO A 183 -15.24 -6.17 -29.18
CA PRO A 183 -15.34 -4.72 -29.18
C PRO A 183 -13.95 -4.09 -29.13
N LYS A 184 -13.65 -3.23 -30.11
CA LYS A 184 -12.40 -2.46 -30.14
C LYS A 184 -12.64 -1.06 -29.58
N ILE A 185 -11.77 -0.63 -28.67
CA ILE A 185 -11.74 0.76 -28.21
C ILE A 185 -11.11 1.59 -29.34
N PRO A 186 -11.84 2.54 -29.97
CA PRO A 186 -11.26 3.39 -31.00
C PRO A 186 -10.15 4.27 -30.39
N PRO A 187 -9.13 4.64 -31.18
CA PRO A 187 -8.11 5.57 -30.71
C PRO A 187 -8.76 6.88 -30.29
N VAL A 188 -8.32 7.43 -29.15
CA VAL A 188 -8.76 8.74 -28.68
C VAL A 188 -8.43 9.78 -29.74
N SER A 189 -9.43 10.56 -30.17
CA SER A 189 -9.25 11.62 -31.17
C SER A 189 -8.15 12.60 -30.75
N PRO A 190 -7.31 13.09 -31.69
CA PRO A 190 -6.26 14.05 -31.36
C PRO A 190 -6.79 15.39 -30.81
N ASN A 191 -8.10 15.66 -30.96
CA ASN A 191 -8.72 16.92 -30.52
C ASN A 191 -9.35 16.86 -29.11
N VAL A 192 -9.11 15.78 -28.34
CA VAL A 192 -9.59 15.72 -26.95
C VAL A 192 -8.62 16.52 -26.06
N PRO A 193 -9.10 17.49 -25.25
CA PRO A 193 -8.23 18.28 -24.39
C PRO A 193 -7.54 17.35 -23.38
N LYS A 194 -6.21 17.25 -23.47
CA LYS A 194 -5.39 16.47 -22.54
C LYS A 194 -5.47 17.11 -21.16
N GLN A 195 -6.24 16.52 -20.26
CA GLN A 195 -6.28 16.97 -18.87
C GLN A 195 -4.94 16.66 -18.20
N ASN A 196 -4.25 17.71 -17.75
CA ASN A 196 -3.02 17.54 -16.99
C ASN A 196 -3.36 17.17 -15.54
N LEU A 197 -3.43 15.86 -15.28
CA LEU A 197 -3.73 15.29 -13.96
C LEU A 197 -2.66 15.64 -12.91
N SER A 198 -1.45 16.03 -13.30
CA SER A 198 -0.37 16.37 -12.35
C SER A 198 -0.70 17.61 -11.52
N LYS A 199 -1.45 18.57 -12.09
CA LYS A 199 -1.89 19.77 -11.38
C LYS A 199 -2.90 19.48 -10.26
N LYS A 200 -3.64 18.37 -10.37
CA LYS A 200 -4.60 17.95 -9.34
C LYS A 200 -3.92 17.32 -8.12
N ILE A 201 -2.72 16.78 -8.28
CA ILE A 201 -1.97 16.15 -7.20
C ILE A 201 -1.07 17.21 -6.54
N LYS A 202 -1.63 17.95 -5.57
CA LYS A 202 -0.84 18.82 -4.69
C LYS A 202 -0.14 17.95 -3.65
N PHE A 203 1.11 17.56 -3.91
CA PHE A 203 1.91 16.87 -2.89
C PHE A 203 2.18 17.81 -1.71
N ASN A 204 1.84 17.40 -0.49
CA ASN A 204 2.27 18.14 0.68
C ASN A 204 3.80 17.98 0.81
N LYS A 205 4.51 19.11 0.69
CA LYS A 205 5.97 19.17 0.79
C LYS A 205 6.49 18.66 2.13
N GLU A 206 5.66 18.71 3.17
CA GLU A 206 5.95 18.18 4.50
C GLU A 206 6.01 16.65 4.52
N GLU A 207 5.18 15.98 3.71
CA GLU A 207 5.14 14.52 3.63
C GLU A 207 6.43 13.94 3.02
N LEU A 208 7.06 14.70 2.11
CA LEU A 208 8.28 14.32 1.41
C LEU A 208 9.55 14.44 2.27
N MET A 209 9.49 15.04 3.46
CA MET A 209 10.66 15.23 4.30
C MET A 209 11.07 13.91 4.97
N THR A 210 12.31 13.47 4.71
CA THR A 210 12.93 12.28 5.31
C THR A 210 14.28 12.63 5.92
N GLU A 211 14.75 11.83 6.88
CA GLU A 211 16.05 12.04 7.54
C GLU A 211 17.20 12.07 6.51
N THR A 212 17.18 11.14 5.54
CA THR A 212 18.16 11.08 4.45
C THR A 212 18.13 12.36 3.60
N LEU A 213 16.95 12.85 3.26
CA LEU A 213 16.80 14.10 2.51
C LEU A 213 17.32 15.30 3.31
N ALA A 214 17.04 15.36 4.61
CA ALA A 214 17.57 16.40 5.49
C ALA A 214 19.11 16.38 5.54
N LYS A 215 19.72 15.19 5.68
CA LYS A 215 21.18 15.02 5.61
C LYS A 215 21.75 15.46 4.25
N VAL A 216 21.08 15.14 3.16
CA VAL A 216 21.45 15.59 1.81
C VAL A 216 21.41 17.13 1.71
N TYR A 217 20.41 17.79 2.30
CA TYR A 217 20.37 19.26 2.34
C TYR A 217 21.52 19.87 3.12
N VAL A 218 21.95 19.25 4.23
CA VAL A 218 23.13 19.70 4.98
C VAL A 218 24.39 19.56 4.12
N LYS A 219 24.58 18.42 3.46
CA LYS A 219 25.72 18.19 2.54
C LYS A 219 25.75 19.21 1.39
N GLN A 220 24.59 19.63 0.91
CA GLN A 220 24.45 20.66 -0.12
C GLN A 220 24.53 22.10 0.41
N GLN A 221 24.86 22.31 1.69
CA GLN A 221 24.88 23.63 2.36
C GLN A 221 23.53 24.38 2.31
N LYS A 222 22.42 23.69 2.06
CA LYS A 222 21.07 24.27 2.03
C LYS A 222 20.47 24.28 3.44
N PHE A 223 21.10 25.03 4.35
CA PHE A 223 20.80 24.98 5.79
C PHE A 223 19.35 25.32 6.13
N LYS A 224 18.75 26.35 5.50
CA LYS A 224 17.34 26.72 5.72
C LYS A 224 16.38 25.56 5.45
N LYS A 225 16.61 24.82 4.35
CA LYS A 225 15.78 23.66 3.97
C LYS A 225 16.03 22.47 4.89
N ALA A 226 17.27 22.24 5.31
CA ALA A 226 17.60 21.21 6.29
C ALA A 226 16.92 21.46 7.64
N LEU A 227 16.93 22.71 8.12
CA LEU A 227 16.30 23.11 9.38
C LEU A 227 14.79 22.90 9.36
N LEU A 228 14.14 23.28 8.26
CA LEU A 228 12.71 23.01 8.05
C LEU A 228 12.41 21.51 8.01
N ALA A 229 13.22 20.73 7.28
CA ALA A 229 13.05 19.27 7.20
C ALA A 229 13.14 18.61 8.58
N TYR A 230 14.15 18.96 9.39
CA TYR A 230 14.28 18.42 10.75
C TYR A 230 13.17 18.89 11.69
N LYS A 231 12.65 20.12 11.53
CA LYS A 231 11.49 20.59 12.29
C LYS A 231 10.23 19.79 11.95
N ILE A 232 9.97 19.54 10.68
CA ILE A 232 8.84 18.71 10.23
C ILE A 232 8.98 17.28 10.74
N LEU A 233 10.19 16.70 10.67
CA LEU A 233 10.46 15.35 11.17
C LEU A 233 10.29 15.23 12.70
N SER A 234 10.63 16.26 13.46
CA SER A 234 10.40 16.32 14.91
C SER A 234 8.91 16.26 15.26
N LEU A 235 8.07 16.94 14.48
CA LEU A 235 6.60 16.88 14.63
C LEU A 235 6.04 15.51 14.21
N LYS A 236 6.61 14.89 13.18
CA LYS A 236 6.16 13.59 12.65
C LYS A 236 6.60 12.39 13.49
N TYR A 237 7.77 12.46 14.11
CA TYR A 237 8.39 11.35 14.86
C TYR A 237 8.87 11.82 16.25
N PRO A 238 7.95 12.06 17.21
CA PRO A 238 8.28 12.63 18.51
C PRO A 238 9.22 11.75 19.35
N GLU A 239 9.23 10.42 19.13
CA GLU A 239 10.14 9.49 19.80
C GLU A 239 11.63 9.83 19.58
N LYS A 240 11.95 10.46 18.44
CA LYS A 240 13.32 10.84 18.05
C LYS A 240 13.61 12.32 18.27
N ASN A 241 12.80 13.03 19.07
CA ASN A 241 12.93 14.48 19.20
C ASN A 241 14.30 14.93 19.73
N SER A 242 14.90 14.20 20.68
CA SER A 242 16.26 14.50 21.17
C SER A 242 17.28 14.50 20.03
N PHE A 243 17.24 13.48 19.18
CA PHE A 243 18.14 13.37 18.02
C PHE A 243 17.97 14.55 17.05
N PHE A 244 16.73 14.90 16.71
CA PHE A 244 16.49 16.03 15.80
C PHE A 244 16.89 17.38 16.40
N ALA A 245 16.72 17.57 17.71
CA ALA A 245 17.18 18.77 18.41
C ALA A 245 18.70 18.93 18.29
N ASP A 246 19.47 17.85 18.42
CA ASP A 246 20.92 17.88 18.28
C ASP A 246 21.35 18.19 16.84
N GLN A 247 20.69 17.61 15.84
CA GLN A 247 20.94 17.94 14.43
C GLN A 247 20.64 19.40 14.11
N ILE A 248 19.54 19.94 14.65
CA ILE A 248 19.16 21.34 14.48
C ILE A 248 20.22 22.27 15.09
N LYS A 249 20.73 21.95 16.30
CA LYS A 249 21.80 22.71 16.94
C LYS A 249 23.08 22.70 16.10
N ALA A 250 23.52 21.52 15.67
CA ALA A 250 24.71 21.36 14.82
C ALA A 250 24.60 22.19 13.52
N ILE A 251 23.44 22.19 12.86
CA ILE A 251 23.21 22.99 11.64
C ILE A 251 23.26 24.49 11.94
N LYS A 252 22.70 24.94 13.06
CA LYS A 252 22.75 26.36 13.46
C LYS A 252 24.17 26.83 13.75
N GLU A 253 25.01 25.97 14.32
CA GLU A 253 26.44 26.25 14.51
C GLU A 253 27.17 26.34 13.18
N LEU A 254 26.91 25.41 12.25
CA LEU A 254 27.47 25.44 10.89
C LEU A 254 27.03 26.68 10.10
N GLN A 255 25.84 27.21 10.33
CA GLN A 255 25.35 28.43 9.67
C GLN A 255 26.02 29.71 10.22
N LYS A 256 26.49 29.69 11.47
CA LYS A 256 27.16 30.83 12.10
C LYS A 256 28.65 30.92 11.78
N LYS A 257 29.21 29.88 11.18
CA LYS A 257 30.61 29.76 10.81
C LYS A 257 30.82 30.16 9.35
#